data_AF-A0A086MJK3-F1
#
_entry.id   AF-A0A086MJK3-F1
#
_cell.length_a   1.000
_cell.length_b   1.000
_cell.length_c   1.000
_cell.angle_alpha   90.00
_cell.angle_beta   90.00
_cell.angle_gamma   90.00
#
_symmetry.space_group_name_H-M   'P 1'
#
loop_
_entity.id
_entity.type
_entity.pdbx_description
1 polymer ?
#
loop_
_entity_poly.entity_id
_entity_poly.type
_entity_poly.pdbx_seq_one_letter_code
_entity_poly.pdbx_strand_id
1 'polypeptide(L)'
;MKIVTPALLLTATLALAACNQTATAPASSTVAASSSSTGCNGEIIRYRAVMSNDLATGHVNQSVYNRVDREIAQAEAACAAGRDAEAVRMVNATKARHGYL
;
A
#
# COMPACT_ATOMS: atom_id res chain seq x y z
N MET A 1 -43.87 -47.75 40.92
CA MET A 1 -43.97 -46.73 41.99
C MET A 1 -43.45 -45.41 41.45
N LYS A 2 -44.14 -44.32 41.78
CA LYS A 2 -43.88 -42.93 41.36
C LYS A 2 -42.62 -42.34 42.03
N ILE A 3 -42.25 -41.13 41.57
CA ILE A 3 -41.58 -40.01 42.29
C ILE A 3 -40.11 -39.82 41.89
N VAL A 4 -39.56 -38.63 41.62
CA VAL A 4 -39.99 -37.23 41.40
C VAL A 4 -38.73 -36.50 40.90
N THR A 5 -38.86 -35.55 39.97
CA THR A 5 -37.81 -34.57 39.62
C THR A 5 -37.64 -33.54 40.73
N PRO A 6 -36.42 -33.02 40.95
CA PRO A 6 -36.34 -31.58 41.12
C PRO A 6 -35.17 -30.93 40.38
N ALA A 7 -35.42 -29.65 40.14
CA ALA A 7 -34.67 -28.72 39.33
C ALA A 7 -33.36 -28.21 39.95
N LEU A 8 -32.63 -27.51 39.08
CA LEU A 8 -31.88 -26.27 39.34
C LEU A 8 -30.39 -26.43 39.68
N LEU A 9 -29.51 -26.01 38.75
CA LEU A 9 -28.78 -24.74 38.85
C LEU A 9 -27.76 -24.55 37.71
N LEU A 10 -27.93 -23.42 37.03
CA LEU A 10 -27.02 -22.62 36.22
C LEU A 10 -25.53 -23.00 36.24
N THR A 11 -24.94 -23.18 35.06
CA THR A 11 -23.73 -22.43 34.68
C THR A 11 -23.76 -22.12 33.18
N ALA A 12 -23.92 -20.84 32.87
CA ALA A 12 -23.80 -20.29 31.54
C ALA A 12 -22.33 -20.31 31.11
N THR A 13 -22.00 -21.05 30.05
CA THR A 13 -20.81 -20.76 29.25
C THR A 13 -21.29 -20.19 27.93
N LEU A 14 -21.25 -18.86 27.86
CA LEU A 14 -21.40 -18.08 26.64
C LEU A 14 -20.28 -18.49 25.68
N ALA A 15 -20.55 -19.45 24.80
CA ALA A 15 -19.75 -19.67 23.61
C ALA A 15 -20.03 -18.51 22.64
N LEU A 16 -19.20 -17.48 22.69
CA LEU A 16 -19.19 -16.41 21.70
C LEU A 16 -18.50 -16.92 20.41
N ALA A 17 -19.11 -17.92 19.77
CA ALA A 17 -18.83 -18.21 18.37
C ALA A 17 -19.62 -17.18 17.55
N ALA A 18 -19.02 -16.02 17.34
CA ALA A 18 -19.56 -15.01 16.45
C ALA A 18 -19.80 -15.65 15.08
N CYS A 19 -21.04 -15.59 14.62
CA CYS A 19 -21.44 -16.03 13.31
C CYS A 19 -20.60 -15.32 12.24
N ASN A 20 -19.91 -16.08 11.40
CA ASN A 20 -19.34 -15.55 10.17
C ASN A 20 -20.49 -15.30 9.19
N GLN A 21 -21.09 -14.11 9.28
CA GLN A 21 -22.15 -13.68 8.39
C GLN A 21 -21.54 -13.49 7.00
N THR A 22 -21.64 -14.51 6.14
CA THR A 22 -21.46 -14.30 4.70
C THR A 22 -22.70 -13.58 4.19
N ALA A 23 -22.77 -12.28 4.48
CA ALA A 23 -23.63 -11.37 3.76
C ALA A 23 -22.93 -11.10 2.42
N THR A 24 -23.49 -11.60 1.32
CA THR A 24 -23.15 -11.14 -0.03
C THR A 24 -23.54 -9.68 -0.15
N ALA A 25 -22.65 -8.79 0.31
CA ALA A 25 -22.67 -7.38 -0.03
C ALA A 25 -22.17 -7.21 -1.48
N PRO A 26 -22.68 -6.23 -2.25
CA PRO A 26 -22.12 -5.91 -3.56
C PRO A 26 -20.63 -5.62 -3.38
N ALA A 27 -19.81 -6.16 -4.27
CA ALA A 27 -18.36 -6.09 -4.20
C ALA A 27 -17.90 -4.64 -4.00
N SER A 28 -17.61 -4.28 -2.75
CA SER A 28 -16.74 -3.16 -2.46
C SER A 28 -15.40 -3.55 -3.01
N SER A 29 -15.01 -2.90 -4.11
CA SER A 29 -13.66 -2.99 -4.67
C SER A 29 -12.68 -2.64 -3.54
N THR A 30 -12.17 -3.67 -2.87
CA THR A 30 -10.90 -3.57 -2.18
C THR A 30 -9.92 -3.22 -3.29
N VAL A 31 -9.57 -1.93 -3.38
CA VAL A 31 -8.32 -1.51 -4.00
C VAL A 31 -7.28 -2.32 -3.26
N ALA A 32 -6.85 -3.43 -3.88
CA ALA A 32 -5.71 -4.18 -3.41
C ALA A 32 -4.61 -3.14 -3.25
N ALA A 33 -4.16 -2.94 -2.01
CA ALA A 33 -3.00 -2.12 -1.74
C ALA A 33 -1.92 -2.65 -2.69
N SER A 34 -1.62 -1.87 -3.73
CA SER A 34 -0.71 -2.28 -4.79
C SER A 34 0.54 -2.72 -4.08
N SER A 35 0.88 -4.01 -4.23
CA SER A 35 1.93 -4.68 -3.49
C SER A 35 3.08 -3.73 -3.34
N SER A 36 3.28 -3.21 -2.12
CA SER A 36 4.43 -2.38 -1.80
C SER A 36 5.62 -3.24 -2.16
N SER A 37 6.21 -3.04 -3.35
CA SER A 37 7.37 -3.80 -3.75
C SER A 37 8.37 -3.56 -2.64
N THR A 38 8.71 -4.61 -1.91
CA THR A 38 9.66 -4.48 -0.81
C THR A 38 10.99 -4.15 -1.48
N GLY A 39 11.42 -2.90 -1.36
CA GLY A 39 12.60 -2.37 -2.06
C GLY A 39 12.34 -1.10 -2.87
N CYS A 40 13.42 -0.51 -3.38
CA CYS A 40 13.43 0.77 -4.07
C CYS A 40 12.74 0.77 -5.45
N ASN A 41 12.63 -0.38 -6.11
CA ASN A 41 12.21 -0.45 -7.51
C ASN A 41 10.78 0.09 -7.74
N GLY A 42 9.82 -0.23 -6.87
CA GLY A 42 8.44 0.25 -7.07
C GLY A 42 8.28 1.74 -6.83
N GLU A 43 9.04 2.35 -5.90
CA GLU A 43 8.97 3.80 -5.68
C GLU A 43 9.56 4.55 -6.90
N ILE A 44 10.64 4.02 -7.47
CA ILE A 44 11.24 4.52 -8.71
C ILE A 44 10.25 4.43 -9.87
N ILE A 45 9.68 3.24 -10.12
CA ILE A 45 8.74 3.02 -11.23
C ILE A 45 7.51 3.92 -11.08
N ARG A 46 6.96 4.02 -9.87
CA ARG A 46 5.80 4.86 -9.59
C ARG A 46 6.09 6.32 -9.86
N TYR A 47 7.23 6.84 -9.40
CA TYR A 47 7.54 8.25 -9.61
C TYR A 47 7.86 8.56 -11.09
N ARG A 48 8.52 7.65 -11.82
CA ARG A 48 8.66 7.77 -13.28
C ARG A 48 7.31 7.85 -13.99
N ALA A 49 6.37 7.01 -13.60
CA ALA A 49 5.03 7.02 -14.18
C ALA A 49 4.31 8.36 -13.95
N VAL A 50 4.42 8.94 -12.74
CA VAL A 50 3.89 10.28 -12.43
C VAL A 50 4.52 11.35 -13.33
N MET A 51 5.85 11.41 -13.39
CA MET A 51 6.55 12.42 -14.19
C MET A 51 6.27 12.28 -15.69
N SER A 52 6.15 11.04 -16.19
CA SER A 52 5.78 10.79 -17.58
C SER A 52 4.36 11.22 -17.88
N ASN A 53 3.41 11.01 -16.95
CA ASN A 53 2.05 11.48 -17.10
C ASN A 53 2.01 13.01 -17.11
N ASP A 54 2.70 13.67 -16.19
CA ASP A 54 2.75 15.12 -16.10
C ASP A 54 3.40 15.77 -17.33
N LEU A 55 4.40 15.13 -17.92
CA LEU A 55 4.95 15.58 -19.21
C LEU A 55 3.89 15.43 -20.32
N ALA A 56 3.21 14.29 -20.39
CA ALA A 56 2.22 14.01 -21.42
C ALA A 56 0.97 14.90 -21.33
N THR A 57 0.58 15.31 -20.13
CA THR A 57 -0.57 16.20 -19.87
C THR A 57 -0.19 17.68 -19.86
N GLY A 58 1.10 18.00 -19.94
CA GLY A 58 1.60 19.37 -19.93
C GLY A 58 1.67 20.03 -18.55
N HIS A 59 1.54 19.25 -17.47
CA HIS A 59 1.75 19.72 -16.09
C HIS A 59 3.22 20.02 -15.79
N VAL A 60 4.12 19.34 -16.50
CA VAL A 60 5.58 19.52 -16.41
C VAL A 60 6.13 19.77 -17.81
N ASN A 61 7.07 20.69 -17.93
CA ASN A 61 7.78 20.92 -19.19
C ASN A 61 8.94 19.93 -19.38
N GLN A 62 9.40 19.78 -20.64
CA GLN A 62 10.46 18.82 -20.98
C GLN A 62 11.75 19.01 -20.18
N SER A 63 12.14 20.25 -19.86
CA SER A 63 13.40 20.51 -19.16
C SER A 63 13.35 20.07 -17.69
N VAL A 64 12.21 20.25 -17.02
CA VAL A 64 11.96 19.74 -15.66
C VAL A 64 11.88 18.22 -15.67
N TYR A 65 11.15 17.62 -16.62
CA TYR A 65 11.12 16.16 -16.78
C TYR A 65 12.52 15.57 -16.92
N ASN A 66 13.33 16.10 -17.84
CA ASN A 66 14.70 15.64 -18.07
C ASN A 66 15.60 15.78 -16.84
N ARG A 67 15.36 16.81 -16.01
CA ARG A 67 16.10 16.99 -14.76
C ARG A 67 15.70 15.93 -13.74
N VAL A 68 14.41 15.72 -13.54
CA VAL A 68 13.89 14.71 -12.62
C VAL A 68 14.33 13.31 -13.03
N ASP A 69 14.27 12.96 -14.32
CA ASP A 69 14.67 11.64 -14.80
C ASP A 69 16.15 11.33 -14.51
N ARG A 70 17.05 12.30 -14.65
CA ARG A 70 18.46 12.13 -14.23
C ARG A 70 18.61 11.92 -12.73
N GLU A 71 17.83 12.62 -11.92
CA GLU A 71 17.84 12.46 -10.45
C GLU A 71 17.32 11.06 -10.06
N ILE A 72 16.27 10.56 -10.73
CA ILE A 72 15.75 9.20 -10.56
C ILE A 72 16.77 8.14 -11.05
N ALA A 73 17.47 8.37 -12.15
CA ALA A 73 18.49 7.45 -12.66
C ALA A 73 19.64 7.21 -11.66
N GLN A 74 19.99 8.23 -10.85
CA GLN A 74 20.95 8.05 -9.77
C GLN A 74 20.39 7.16 -8.64
N ALA A 75 19.10 7.32 -8.31
CA ALA A 75 18.44 6.43 -7.35
C ALA A 75 18.35 4.99 -7.87
N GLU A 76 18.13 4.81 -9.18
CA GLU A 76 18.17 3.49 -9.84
C GLU A 76 19.53 2.83 -9.74
N ALA A 77 20.62 3.56 -9.94
CA ALA A 77 21.95 3.03 -9.77
C ALA A 77 22.22 2.58 -8.32
N ALA A 78 21.74 3.34 -7.33
CA ALA A 78 21.81 2.94 -5.93
C ALA A 78 20.96 1.69 -5.64
N CYS A 79 19.77 1.62 -6.23
CA CYS A 79 18.85 0.51 -6.12
C CYS A 79 19.44 -0.79 -6.69
N ALA A 80 19.98 -0.72 -7.91
CA ALA A 80 20.64 -1.85 -8.58
C ALA A 80 21.88 -2.35 -7.81
N ALA A 81 22.50 -1.50 -7.01
CA ALA A 81 23.61 -1.85 -6.13
C ALA A 81 23.17 -2.39 -4.75
N GLY A 82 21.87 -2.66 -4.54
CA GLY A 82 21.32 -3.18 -3.30
C GLY A 82 21.21 -2.15 -2.17
N ARG A 83 21.35 -0.85 -2.48
CA ARG A 83 21.25 0.24 -1.49
C ARG A 83 19.84 0.81 -1.43
N ASP A 84 18.87 -0.05 -1.13
CA ASP A 84 17.44 0.26 -1.22
C ASP A 84 17.03 1.50 -0.41
N ALA A 85 17.47 1.57 0.85
CA ALA A 85 17.13 2.69 1.73
C ALA A 85 17.71 4.02 1.22
N GLU A 86 18.90 4.00 0.60
CA GLU A 86 19.49 5.18 -0.04
C GLU A 86 18.68 5.61 -1.25
N ALA A 87 18.38 4.67 -2.15
CA ALA A 87 17.59 4.92 -3.34
C ALA A 87 16.21 5.53 -3.00
N VAL A 88 15.52 4.98 -2.00
CA VAL A 88 14.23 5.55 -1.53
C VAL A 88 14.39 6.96 -1.00
N ARG A 89 15.43 7.24 -0.20
CA ARG A 89 15.70 8.62 0.26
C ARG A 89 16.00 9.57 -0.89
N MET A 90 16.72 9.12 -1.91
CA MET A 90 17.02 9.92 -3.11
C MET A 90 15.74 10.24 -3.89
N VAL A 91 14.83 9.28 -4.07
CA VAL A 91 13.53 9.53 -4.70
C VAL A 91 12.71 10.52 -3.87
N ASN A 92 12.59 10.32 -2.56
CA ASN A 92 11.84 11.24 -1.69
C ASN A 92 12.42 12.66 -1.69
N ALA A 93 13.75 12.79 -1.69
CA ALA A 93 14.41 14.09 -1.79
C ALA A 93 14.15 14.75 -3.15
N THR A 94 14.12 13.97 -4.23
CA THR A 94 13.76 14.46 -5.57
C THR A 94 12.33 14.94 -5.59
N LYS A 95 11.38 14.12 -5.14
CA LYS A 95 9.96 14.48 -5.03
C LYS A 95 9.78 15.81 -4.29
N ALA A 96 10.39 15.95 -3.11
CA ALA A 96 10.31 17.18 -2.31
C ALA A 96 10.87 18.42 -3.03
N ARG A 97 11.98 18.30 -3.78
CA ARG A 97 12.55 19.42 -4.56
C ARG A 97 11.59 19.93 -5.66
N HIS A 98 10.72 19.06 -6.16
CA HIS A 98 9.81 19.34 -7.27
C HIS A 98 8.34 19.43 -6.85
N GLY A 99 8.05 19.42 -5.55
CA GLY A 99 6.69 19.62 -5.02
C GLY A 99 5.79 18.37 -5.01
N TYR A 100 6.37 17.18 -5.13
CA TYR A 100 5.67 15.90 -4.98
C TYR A 100 5.93 15.36 -3.56
N LEU A 101 4.92 14.96 -2.81
CA LEU A 101 5.06 14.36 -1.46
C LEU A 101 4.31 13.03 -1.41
#